data_AF-A0A934GTM6-F1
#
_entry.id   AF-A0A934GTM6-F1
#
_cell.length_a   1.000
_cell.length_b   1.000
_cell.length_c   1.000
_cell.angle_alpha   90.00
_cell.angle_beta   90.00
_cell.angle_gamma   90.00
#
_symmetry.space_group_name_H-M   'P 1'
#
loop_
_entity.id
_entity.type
_entity.pdbx_description
1 polymer ?
#
loop_
_entity_poly.entity_id
_entity_poly.type
_entity_poly.pdbx_seq_one_letter_code
_entity_poly.pdbx_strand_id
1 'polypeptide(L)'
;MAREWRFPDGTQTNQTAFYISSLPDDAKRLLGATRHHRAIENSCHWVLDVTFAEDASRIRTAFAPHNMALLRRIALNLLNRDLSKDSLRQERYQAAIDDTFYFNSFNPFDAIALSSKLSNPIEGTETWYNNILFTRKDII
;
A
#
# COMPACT_ATOMS: atom_id res chain seq x y z
N MET A 1 5.40 -18.89 -11.56
CA MET A 1 5.78 -17.60 -12.19
C MET A 1 7.28 -17.64 -12.47
N ALA A 2 7.69 -17.39 -13.71
CA ALA A 2 9.11 -17.30 -14.08
C ALA A 2 9.53 -15.83 -14.24
N ARG A 3 10.77 -15.51 -13.86
CA ARG A 3 11.37 -14.17 -13.99
C ARG A 3 12.78 -14.31 -14.53
N GLU A 4 13.15 -13.43 -15.44
CA GLU A 4 14.49 -13.33 -15.99
C GLU A 4 15.04 -11.94 -15.65
N TRP A 5 16.25 -11.89 -15.11
CA TRP A 5 17.01 -10.66 -14.93
C TRP A 5 18.24 -10.69 -15.83
N ARG A 6 18.49 -9.59 -16.55
CA ARG A 6 19.69 -9.36 -17.35
C ARG A 6 20.51 -8.26 -16.71
N PHE A 7 21.76 -8.57 -16.37
CA PHE A 7 22.70 -7.60 -15.83
C PHE A 7 23.56 -6.99 -16.95
N PRO A 8 24.10 -5.77 -16.76
CA PRO A 8 24.94 -5.10 -17.76
C PRO A 8 26.22 -5.86 -18.12
N ASP A 9 26.70 -6.75 -17.24
CA ASP A 9 27.86 -7.62 -17.45
C ASP A 9 27.56 -8.85 -18.33
N GLY A 10 26.32 -8.97 -18.83
CA GLY A 10 25.87 -10.08 -19.66
C GLY A 10 25.38 -11.30 -18.87
N THR A 11 25.45 -11.29 -17.54
CA THR A 11 24.91 -12.39 -16.73
C THR A 11 23.38 -12.41 -16.75
N GLN A 12 22.82 -13.61 -16.80
CA GLN A 12 21.38 -13.86 -16.75
C GLN A 12 21.05 -14.73 -15.54
N THR A 13 20.00 -14.33 -14.81
CA THR A 13 19.47 -15.16 -13.73
C THR A 13 17.99 -15.43 -13.95
N ASN A 14 17.62 -16.70 -13.82
CA ASN A 14 16.25 -17.16 -13.93
C ASN A 14 15.74 -17.58 -12.55
N GLN A 15 14.57 -17.10 -12.19
CA GLN A 15 13.88 -17.47 -10.96
C GLN A 15 12.52 -18.07 -11.27
N THR A 16 12.27 -19.26 -10.73
CA THR A 16 10.98 -19.92 -10.79
C THR A 16 10.37 -19.94 -9.40
N ALA A 17 9.20 -19.32 -9.25
CA ALA A 17 8.43 -19.34 -8.02
C ALA A 17 7.22 -20.28 -8.17
N PHE A 18 7.07 -21.20 -7.21
CA PHE A 18 5.95 -22.11 -7.05
C PHE A 18 4.94 -21.52 -6.05
N TYR A 19 3.66 -21.75 -6.30
CA TYR A 19 2.56 -21.21 -5.48
C TYR A 19 1.58 -22.34 -5.17
N ILE A 20 1.05 -22.33 -3.96
CA ILE A 20 -0.03 -23.22 -3.52
C ILE A 20 -1.26 -22.34 -3.32
N SER A 21 -2.39 -22.75 -3.88
CA SER A 21 -3.65 -22.01 -3.76
C SER A 21 -4.82 -22.96 -3.61
N SER A 22 -5.82 -22.55 -2.84
CA SER A 22 -7.13 -23.18 -2.80
C SER A 22 -8.06 -22.73 -3.93
N LEU A 23 -7.63 -21.76 -4.74
CA LEU A 23 -8.40 -21.30 -5.90
C LEU A 23 -8.45 -22.39 -6.98
N PRO A 24 -9.52 -22.40 -7.81
CA PRO A 24 -9.58 -23.24 -9.00
C PRO A 24 -8.35 -23.04 -9.90
N ASP A 25 -8.05 -24.04 -10.72
CA ASP A 25 -6.87 -24.16 -11.59
C ASP A 25 -6.86 -23.22 -12.82
N ASP A 26 -7.40 -22.01 -12.66
CA ASP A 26 -7.34 -20.94 -13.65
C ASP A 26 -6.02 -20.17 -13.54
N ALA A 27 -5.12 -20.44 -14.50
CA ALA A 27 -3.81 -19.81 -14.60
C ALA A 27 -3.87 -18.27 -14.66
N LYS A 28 -4.87 -17.67 -15.33
CA LYS A 28 -4.97 -16.20 -15.44
C LYS A 28 -5.35 -15.59 -14.09
N ARG A 29 -6.32 -16.20 -13.41
CA ARG A 29 -6.77 -15.76 -12.09
C ARG A 29 -5.66 -15.89 -11.04
N LEU A 30 -4.97 -17.02 -11.01
CA LEU A 30 -3.83 -17.27 -10.11
C LEU A 30 -2.68 -16.29 -10.35
N LEU A 31 -2.36 -15.98 -11.61
CA LEU A 31 -1.36 -14.99 -11.95
C LEU A 31 -1.78 -13.58 -11.51
N GLY A 32 -3.05 -13.22 -11.71
CA GLY A 32 -3.62 -11.95 -11.25
C GLY A 32 -3.51 -11.79 -9.74
N ALA A 33 -3.93 -12.80 -8.97
CA ALA A 33 -3.81 -12.82 -7.52
C ALA A 33 -2.36 -12.67 -7.05
N THR A 34 -1.43 -13.42 -7.66
CA THR A 34 0.00 -13.36 -7.35
C THR A 34 0.59 -11.96 -7.59
N ARG A 35 0.22 -11.33 -8.72
CA ARG A 35 0.66 -9.97 -9.04
C ARG A 35 0.09 -8.94 -8.07
N HIS A 36 -1.20 -9.08 -7.72
CA HIS A 36 -1.86 -8.18 -6.79
C HIS A 36 -1.26 -8.28 -5.38
N HIS A 37 -0.99 -9.49 -4.91
CA HIS A 37 -0.31 -9.71 -3.63
C HIS A 37 1.06 -9.00 -3.58
N ARG A 38 1.86 -9.14 -4.65
CA ARG A 38 3.15 -8.44 -4.76
C ARG A 38 3.02 -6.93 -4.89
N ALA A 39 1.95 -6.44 -5.51
CA ALA A 39 1.68 -5.02 -5.57
C ALA A 39 1.44 -4.44 -4.16
N ILE A 40 0.74 -5.18 -3.29
CA ILE A 40 0.54 -4.80 -1.88
C ILE A 40 1.88 -4.75 -1.13
N GLU A 41 2.72 -5.77 -1.32
CA GLU A 41 4.06 -5.81 -0.71
C GLU A 41 4.90 -4.61 -1.16
N ASN A 42 4.94 -4.32 -2.46
CA ASN A 42 5.71 -3.20 -2.99
C ASN A 42 5.16 -1.83 -2.56
N SER A 43 3.84 -1.64 -2.51
CA SER A 43 3.23 -0.35 -2.17
C SER A 43 3.19 -0.07 -0.67
N CYS A 44 3.19 -1.11 0.16
CA CYS A 44 3.13 -0.99 1.62
C CYS A 44 4.51 -1.18 2.26
N HIS A 45 5.14 -2.35 2.08
CA HIS A 45 6.36 -2.70 2.82
C HIS A 45 7.54 -1.80 2.44
N TRP A 46 7.85 -1.68 1.15
CA TRP A 46 8.99 -0.86 0.72
C TRP A 46 8.85 0.61 1.18
N VAL A 47 7.62 1.14 1.15
CA VAL A 47 7.34 2.50 1.60
C VAL A 47 7.56 2.63 3.11
N LEU A 48 7.16 1.64 3.91
CA LEU A 48 7.42 1.62 5.35
C LEU A 48 8.91 1.50 5.66
N ASP A 49 9.62 0.65 4.94
CA ASP A 49 11.05 0.40 5.13
C ASP A 49 11.87 1.68 4.84
N VAL A 50 11.59 2.34 3.71
CA VAL A 50 12.37 3.50 3.24
C VAL A 50 11.86 4.82 3.82
N THR A 51 10.55 5.06 3.79
CA THR A 51 10.00 6.34 4.25
C THR A 51 9.98 6.37 5.77
N PHE A 52 9.47 5.33 6.42
CA PHE A 52 9.31 5.26 7.88
C PHE A 52 10.51 4.65 8.63
N ALA A 53 11.58 4.29 7.91
CA ALA A 53 12.80 3.71 8.47
C ALA A 53 12.48 2.51 9.37
N GLU A 54 11.51 1.69 8.96
CA GLU A 54 11.02 0.56 9.75
C GLU A 54 12.12 -0.47 10.02
N ASP A 55 12.87 -0.87 9.00
CA ASP A 55 14.01 -1.78 9.11
C ASP A 55 15.13 -1.26 10.03
N ALA A 56 15.33 0.06 10.04
CA ALA A 56 16.33 0.70 10.89
C ALA A 56 15.85 0.88 12.35
N SER A 57 14.57 0.61 12.64
CA SER A 57 13.99 0.82 13.96
C SER A 57 14.63 -0.10 14.99
N ARG A 58 15.09 0.49 16.11
CA ARG A 58 15.72 -0.26 17.21
C ARG A 58 14.75 -0.72 18.30
N ILE A 59 13.47 -0.44 18.14
CA ILE A 59 12.42 -0.72 19.12
C ILE A 59 12.24 -2.24 19.21
N ARG A 60 12.54 -2.82 20.39
CA ARG A 60 12.51 -4.29 20.64
C ARG A 60 11.83 -4.69 21.95
N THR A 61 11.22 -3.73 22.66
CA THR A 61 10.72 -3.96 24.02
C THR A 61 9.21 -4.14 24.05
N ALA A 62 8.73 -5.18 24.71
CA ALA A 62 7.31 -5.44 24.96
C ALA A 62 6.44 -5.32 23.67
N PHE A 63 5.31 -4.61 23.75
CA PHE A 63 4.39 -4.39 22.62
C PHE A 63 4.78 -3.23 21.71
N ALA A 64 5.89 -2.54 21.98
CA ALA A 64 6.29 -1.36 21.21
C ALA A 64 6.53 -1.65 19.71
N PRO A 65 7.14 -2.78 19.28
CA PRO A 65 7.29 -3.08 17.86
C PRO A 65 5.94 -3.20 17.14
N HIS A 66 4.98 -3.89 17.76
CA HIS A 66 3.64 -4.07 17.19
C HIS A 66 2.88 -2.75 17.10
N ASN A 67 2.89 -1.97 18.19
CA ASN A 67 2.21 -0.67 18.24
C ASN A 67 2.79 0.28 17.19
N MET A 68 4.13 0.30 17.03
CA MET A 68 4.78 1.15 16.04
C MET A 68 4.47 0.71 14.61
N ALA A 69 4.44 -0.59 14.32
CA ALA A 69 4.04 -1.09 13.01
C ALA A 69 2.61 -0.65 12.65
N LEU A 70 1.68 -0.74 13.61
CA LEU A 70 0.30 -0.30 13.44
C LEU A 70 0.21 1.22 13.22
N LEU A 71 0.92 2.02 14.02
CA LEU A 71 0.95 3.47 13.88
C LEU A 71 1.51 3.92 12.53
N ARG A 72 2.62 3.33 12.06
CA ARG A 72 3.18 3.63 10.74
C ARG A 72 2.20 3.32 9.63
N ARG A 73 1.48 2.20 9.73
CA ARG A 73 0.50 1.80 8.72
C ARG A 73 -0.73 2.72 8.70
N ILE A 74 -1.19 3.19 9.86
CA ILE A 74 -2.22 4.24 9.95
C ILE A 74 -1.72 5.52 9.29
N ALA A 75 -0.51 5.98 9.62
CA ALA A 75 0.07 7.19 9.04
C ALA A 75 0.21 7.08 7.51
N LEU A 76 0.69 5.95 6.99
CA LEU A 76 0.79 5.72 5.54
C LEU A 76 -0.58 5.77 4.86
N ASN A 77 -1.60 5.15 5.45
CA ASN A 77 -2.96 5.19 4.92
C ASN A 77 -3.56 6.60 4.92
N LEU A 78 -3.18 7.46 5.88
CA LEU A 78 -3.60 8.85 5.91
C LEU A 78 -2.91 9.67 4.82
N LEU A 79 -1.59 9.51 4.63
CA LEU A 79 -0.84 10.19 3.58
C LEU A 79 -1.35 9.81 2.18
N ASN A 80 -1.63 8.52 1.95
CA ASN A 80 -2.17 8.03 0.68
C ASN A 80 -3.59 8.54 0.33
N ARG A 81 -4.26 9.28 1.23
CA ARG A 81 -5.56 9.92 0.93
C ARG A 81 -5.40 11.28 0.27
N ASP A 82 -4.24 11.91 0.42
CA ASP A 82 -4.00 13.18 -0.23
C ASP A 82 -3.90 12.96 -1.74
N LEU A 83 -4.49 13.89 -2.51
CA LEU A 83 -4.45 13.88 -3.98
C LEU A 83 -3.28 14.74 -4.50
N SER A 84 -2.40 15.14 -3.60
CA SER A 84 -1.22 15.94 -3.91
C SER A 84 -0.30 15.19 -4.89
N LYS A 85 0.48 15.94 -5.67
CA LYS A 85 1.51 15.37 -6.56
C LYS A 85 2.86 15.21 -5.84
N ASP A 86 2.91 15.54 -4.55
CA ASP A 86 4.13 15.50 -3.78
C ASP A 86 4.53 14.07 -3.45
N SER A 87 5.82 13.87 -3.20
CA SER A 87 6.29 12.57 -2.72
C SER A 87 5.78 12.31 -1.30
N LEU A 88 5.52 11.04 -0.95
CA LEU A 88 5.14 10.64 0.41
C LEU A 88 6.11 11.16 1.49
N ARG A 89 7.40 11.31 1.16
CA ARG A 89 8.40 11.91 2.07
C ARG A 89 8.12 13.39 2.34
N GLN A 90 7.72 14.12 1.31
CA GLN A 90 7.41 15.55 1.38
C GLN A 90 6.06 15.77 2.07
N GLU A 91 5.03 15.00 1.73
CA GLU A 91 3.73 15.06 2.41
C GLU A 91 3.88 14.80 3.91
N ARG A 92 4.67 13.79 4.29
CA ARG A 92 4.96 13.53 5.70
C ARG A 92 5.69 14.70 6.38
N TYR A 93 6.59 15.36 5.67
CA TYR A 93 7.30 16.53 6.20
C TYR A 93 6.36 17.73 6.39
N GLN A 94 5.47 17.97 5.43
CA GLN A 94 4.43 19.01 5.53
C GLN A 94 3.49 18.72 6.69
N ALA A 95 2.99 17.48 6.82
CA ALA A 95 2.15 17.06 7.93
C ALA A 95 2.83 17.15 9.31
N ALA A 96 4.16 17.28 9.37
CA ALA A 96 4.90 17.47 10.61
C ALA A 96 5.12 18.96 10.97
N ILE A 97 4.93 19.87 10.02
CA ILE A 97 5.23 21.31 10.18
C ILE A 97 3.96 22.16 10.13
N ASP A 98 2.98 21.76 9.33
CA ASP A 98 1.74 22.48 9.13
C ASP A 98 0.55 21.69 9.70
N ASP A 99 0.08 22.15 10.86
CA ASP A 99 -1.11 21.60 11.51
C ASP A 99 -2.35 21.69 10.62
N THR A 100 -2.47 22.73 9.78
CA THR A 100 -3.63 22.88 8.88
C THR A 100 -3.63 21.85 7.77
N PHE A 101 -2.45 21.55 7.21
CA PHE A 101 -2.26 20.44 6.28
C PHE A 101 -2.60 19.11 6.95
N TYR A 102 -2.08 18.87 8.16
CA TYR A 102 -2.39 17.67 8.94
C TYR A 102 -3.89 17.50 9.19
N PHE A 103 -4.60 18.54 9.63
CA PHE A 103 -6.04 18.48 9.90
C PHE A 103 -6.85 18.17 8.63
N ASN A 104 -6.50 18.76 7.49
CA ASN A 104 -7.16 18.50 6.21
C ASN A 104 -6.96 17.04 5.73
N SER A 105 -5.76 16.47 5.93
CA SER A 105 -5.50 15.07 5.61
C SER A 105 -6.11 14.09 6.63
N PHE A 106 -6.29 14.54 7.88
CA PHE A 106 -6.74 13.70 9.00
C PHE A 106 -8.27 13.61 9.12
N ASN A 107 -9.01 14.64 8.71
CA ASN A 107 -10.45 14.71 8.97
C ASN A 107 -11.24 13.67 8.14
N PRO A 108 -11.73 12.58 8.75
CA PRO A 108 -12.44 11.52 8.01
C PRO A 108 -13.85 11.96 7.56
N PHE A 109 -14.33 13.11 8.05
CA PHE A 109 -15.65 13.65 7.74
C PHE A 109 -15.66 14.64 6.56
N ASP A 110 -14.48 15.09 6.09
CA ASP A 110 -14.36 16.04 4.96
C ASP A 110 -14.46 15.37 3.58
N ALA A 111 -14.76 14.06 3.52
CA ALA A 111 -15.04 13.35 2.27
C ALA A 111 -16.17 14.00 1.43
N ILE A 112 -17.06 14.77 2.06
CA ILE A 112 -18.11 15.54 1.39
C ILE A 112 -17.53 16.74 0.60
N ALA A 113 -16.44 17.35 1.06
CA ALA A 113 -15.77 18.46 0.37
C ALA A 113 -14.89 18.01 -0.81
N LEU A 114 -14.49 16.74 -0.84
CA LEU A 114 -13.74 16.14 -1.96
C LEU A 114 -14.64 15.78 -3.16
N SER A 115 -15.92 15.48 -2.94
CA SER A 115 -16.89 15.19 -4.00
C SER A 115 -17.20 16.40 -4.87
N SER A 116 -17.09 17.63 -4.35
CA SER A 116 -17.43 18.86 -5.10
C SER A 116 -16.30 19.34 -6.03
N LYS A 117 -15.07 18.84 -5.83
CA LYS A 117 -13.91 19.14 -6.70
C LYS A 117 -13.74 18.14 -7.86
N LEU A 118 -14.48 17.04 -7.87
CA LEU A 118 -14.55 16.11 -9.00
C LEU A 118 -15.68 16.53 -9.94
N SER A 119 -15.45 17.57 -10.74
CA SER A 119 -16.44 18.07 -11.71
C SER A 119 -16.57 17.21 -12.98
N ASN A 120 -16.29 15.91 -12.92
CA ASN A 120 -16.55 14.97 -14.01
C ASN A 120 -16.87 13.58 -13.42
N PRO A 121 -18.05 13.00 -13.66
CA PRO A 121 -18.35 11.64 -13.26
C PRO A 121 -17.53 10.69 -14.15
N ILE A 122 -16.49 10.07 -13.59
CA ILE A 122 -15.85 8.92 -14.22
C ILE A 122 -16.74 7.72 -13.89
N GLU A 123 -17.46 7.21 -14.89
CA GLU A 123 -18.18 5.94 -14.80
C GLU A 123 -17.24 4.85 -14.25
N GLY A 124 -17.59 4.21 -13.12
CA GLY A 124 -16.90 3.01 -12.62
C GLY A 124 -16.43 3.00 -11.16
N THR A 125 -16.81 3.99 -10.32
CA THR A 125 -16.32 4.09 -8.93
C THR A 125 -16.96 3.12 -7.92
N GLU A 126 -17.84 2.21 -8.34
CA GLU A 126 -18.43 1.19 -7.44
C GLU A 126 -17.47 0.04 -7.02
N THR A 127 -16.21 0.07 -7.46
CA THR A 127 -15.29 -1.07 -7.33
C THR A 127 -14.26 -0.98 -6.18
N TRP A 128 -14.07 0.19 -5.57
CA TRP A 128 -13.01 0.38 -4.57
C TRP A 128 -13.46 0.19 -3.12
N TYR A 129 -14.67 0.60 -2.75
CA TYR A 129 -15.20 0.39 -1.40
C TYR A 129 -15.67 -1.05 -1.13
N ASN A 130 -16.05 -1.80 -2.17
CA ASN A 130 -16.55 -3.17 -2.03
C ASN A 130 -15.45 -4.25 -1.88
N ASN A 131 -14.17 -3.93 -2.12
CA ASN A 131 -13.07 -4.90 -2.01
C ASN A 131 -12.38 -4.94 -0.63
N ILE A 132 -12.66 -3.99 0.27
CA ILE A 132 -12.04 -3.96 1.60
C ILE A 132 -12.75 -4.89 2.60
N LEU A 133 -13.98 -5.35 2.30
CA LEU A 133 -14.74 -6.25 3.18
C LEU A 133 -14.63 -7.74 2.81
N PHE A 134 -13.89 -8.12 1.77
CA PHE A 134 -13.84 -9.52 1.28
C PHE A 134 -12.62 -10.34 1.71
N THR A 135 -11.64 -9.77 2.41
CA THR A 135 -10.35 -10.46 2.66
C THR A 135 -10.22 -11.13 4.03
N ARG A 136 -11.31 -11.29 4.80
CA ARG A 136 -11.22 -11.86 6.16
C ARG A 136 -12.24 -12.94 6.53
N LYS A 137 -12.78 -13.70 5.57
CA LYS A 137 -13.66 -14.85 5.89
C LYS A 137 -13.30 -16.23 5.33
N ASP A 138 -12.39 -16.36 4.35
CA ASP A 138 -12.21 -17.67 3.68
C ASP A 138 -10.80 -18.26 3.79
N ILE A 139 -10.13 -18.06 4.92
CA ILE A 139 -8.89 -18.80 5.25
C ILE A 139 -9.07 -19.49 6.60
N ILE A 140 -9.77 -20.63 6.57
CA ILE A 140 -9.58 -21.81 7.42
C ILE A 140 -9.69 -23.02 6.50
#